data_AF-A0A9P1AY39-F1
#
_entry.id   AF-A0A9P1AY39-F1
#
_cell.length_a   1.000
_cell.length_b   1.000
_cell.length_c   1.000
_cell.angle_alpha   90.00
_cell.angle_beta   90.00
_cell.angle_gamma   90.00
#
_symmetry.space_group_name_H-M   'P 1'
#
loop_
_entity.id
_entity.type
_entity.pdbx_description
1 polymer ?
#
loop_
_entity_poly.entity_id
_entity_poly.type
_entity_poly.pdbx_seq_one_letter_code
_entity_poly.pdbx_strand_id
1 'polypeptide(L)'
;MDAVVHIQTGIKMLTDAFFNFPDTNEKNELGAAKAQGESDKENGEADGVDGGESDATHYRINFRHRHRIQCDQIAVDATTPVEEMSDPLSLLLKGNQGETLGKFFQFRHELKNSTYKNKYVIRVDNHMLTFSERDDSVLIRSARDATVLIGSSAKRNMAMEELRKLLKMNFRVWSALFTSNRAEQMGEMDLTEFANSISTENLTIMMDSFQNVVSIAKLFRPQIEKLTVLCYDDYGGLADLEQVRSAINLKLDGRSCVNDEQLLMLQAKNFEIYSDAVTSQGLNALIKKRLAGDIPDDAYACVQCNKCGWVPEDVLEGLEYVAYADDKEYRAKNGIMPVNVYDPMMVSMKTNKPEERLVVVISSDYFDCFKESKKPRGLSHDYVDFD
;
A
#
# COMPACT_ATOMS: atom_id res chain seq x y z
N MET A 1 5.06 38.47 15.73
CA MET A 1 6.23 37.58 15.93
C MET A 1 5.86 36.36 16.78
N ASP A 2 4.59 35.92 16.83
CA ASP A 2 4.14 34.78 17.66
C ASP A 2 3.12 33.88 16.92
N ALA A 3 3.49 33.40 15.74
CA ALA A 3 2.68 32.39 15.02
C ALA A 3 3.52 31.25 14.40
N VAL A 4 4.86 31.34 14.48
CA VAL A 4 5.77 30.35 13.86
C VAL A 4 6.17 29.24 14.84
N VAL A 5 6.00 29.45 16.16
CA VAL A 5 6.43 28.49 17.18
C VAL A 5 5.45 27.32 17.37
N HIS A 6 4.15 27.50 17.09
CA HIS A 6 3.16 26.43 17.30
C HIS A 6 3.08 25.38 16.18
N ILE A 7 3.59 25.65 14.98
CA ILE A 7 3.61 24.68 13.87
C ILE A 7 4.82 23.72 14.01
N GLN A 8 5.93 24.20 14.58
CA GLN A 8 7.13 23.37 14.78
C GLN A 8 6.98 22.32 15.90
N THR A 9 6.10 22.55 16.89
CA THR A 9 5.87 21.56 17.97
C THR A 9 4.94 20.43 17.54
N GLY A 10 3.99 20.69 16.63
CA GLY A 10 3.05 19.68 16.11
C GLY A 10 3.69 18.68 15.14
N ILE A 11 4.68 19.11 14.35
CA ILE A 11 5.38 18.23 13.39
C ILE A 11 6.36 17.29 14.12
N LYS A 12 6.97 17.74 15.22
CA LYS A 12 7.92 16.93 16.00
C LYS A 12 7.26 15.76 16.77
N MET A 13 6.01 15.92 17.19
CA MET A 13 5.26 14.84 17.86
C MET A 13 4.77 13.75 16.89
N LEU A 14 4.64 14.06 15.59
CA LEU A 14 4.30 13.06 14.57
C LEU A 14 5.53 12.27 14.11
N THR A 15 6.74 12.83 14.14
CA THR A 15 7.95 12.06 13.79
C THR A 15 8.40 11.10 14.90
N ASP A 16 8.23 11.47 16.17
CA ASP A 16 8.71 10.64 17.30
C ASP A 16 7.79 9.43 17.57
N ALA A 17 6.55 9.44 17.06
CA ALA A 17 5.61 8.33 17.16
C ALA A 17 5.74 7.28 16.03
N PHE A 18 6.43 7.60 14.94
CA PHE A 18 6.53 6.73 13.75
C PHE A 18 7.86 5.96 13.62
N PHE A 19 8.87 6.24 14.44
CA PHE A 19 10.22 5.65 14.28
C PHE A 19 10.83 4.92 15.50
N ASN A 20 10.09 4.69 16.58
CA ASN A 20 10.59 3.89 17.72
C ASN A 20 10.16 2.43 17.62
N PHE A 21 10.92 1.62 16.87
CA PHE A 21 10.96 0.17 17.06
C PHE A 21 11.96 -0.15 18.18
N PRO A 22 11.59 -0.86 19.26
CA PRO A 22 12.58 -1.35 20.21
C PRO A 22 13.39 -2.50 19.56
N ASP A 23 14.70 -2.30 19.46
CA ASP A 23 15.69 -3.35 19.22
C ASP A 23 15.57 -4.42 20.31
N THR A 24 15.07 -5.62 19.97
CA THR A 24 15.27 -6.80 20.81
C THR A 24 16.52 -7.53 20.34
N ASN A 25 17.67 -7.12 20.88
CA ASN A 25 18.91 -7.89 20.81
C ASN A 25 19.44 -8.07 22.23
N GLU A 26 18.76 -8.90 23.03
CA GLU A 26 19.33 -9.46 24.26
C GLU A 26 19.57 -10.95 24.08
N LYS A 27 20.87 -11.25 24.10
CA LYS A 27 21.53 -12.54 24.21
C LYS A 27 20.81 -13.43 25.22
N ASN A 28 20.62 -14.71 24.88
CA ASN A 28 20.69 -15.77 25.88
C ASN A 28 21.32 -17.03 25.31
N GLU A 29 22.25 -17.54 26.10
CA GLU A 29 23.21 -18.59 25.82
C GLU A 29 22.53 -19.95 25.69
N LEU A 30 22.92 -20.70 24.65
CA LEU A 30 22.61 -22.12 24.48
C LEU A 30 23.60 -22.96 25.30
N GLY A 31 23.19 -23.33 26.51
CA GLY A 31 23.75 -24.44 27.29
C GLY A 31 22.85 -25.67 27.15
N ALA A 32 23.41 -26.75 26.61
CA ALA A 32 22.73 -28.03 26.35
C ALA A 32 22.36 -28.81 27.63
N ALA A 33 21.21 -29.50 27.62
CA ALA A 33 21.08 -30.91 28.03
C ALA A 33 19.65 -31.47 27.82
N LYS A 34 19.61 -32.73 27.37
CA LYS A 34 18.48 -33.63 27.11
C LYS A 34 17.61 -33.92 28.35
N ALA A 35 16.31 -34.21 28.15
CA ALA A 35 15.74 -35.58 28.15
C ALA A 35 14.21 -35.62 28.39
N GLN A 36 13.61 -36.60 27.71
CA GLN A 36 12.24 -37.18 27.71
C GLN A 36 11.40 -37.15 29.00
N GLY A 37 10.06 -37.13 28.82
CA GLY A 37 9.10 -37.73 29.77
C GLY A 37 7.65 -37.25 29.59
N GLU A 38 6.76 -38.13 29.11
CA GLU A 38 5.30 -37.98 29.09
C GLU A 38 4.69 -37.89 30.50
N SER A 39 3.59 -37.15 30.68
CA SER A 39 2.31 -37.66 31.24
C SER A 39 1.32 -36.53 31.61
N ASP A 40 0.05 -36.82 31.35
CA ASP A 40 -1.15 -36.04 31.65
C ASP A 40 -1.31 -35.67 33.13
N LYS A 41 -1.94 -34.51 33.41
CA LYS A 41 -2.98 -34.39 34.45
C LYS A 41 -3.80 -33.10 34.34
N GLU A 42 -5.09 -33.32 34.40
CA GLU A 42 -6.19 -32.36 34.46
C GLU A 42 -6.21 -31.50 35.74
N ASN A 43 -6.98 -30.41 35.62
CA ASN A 43 -7.72 -29.64 36.62
C ASN A 43 -7.00 -28.51 37.38
N GLY A 44 -7.50 -27.31 37.09
CA GLY A 44 -7.41 -26.11 37.91
C GLY A 44 -8.45 -25.09 37.45
N GLU A 45 -9.72 -25.31 37.80
CA GLU A 45 -10.69 -24.23 37.92
C GLU A 45 -10.31 -23.36 39.13
N ALA A 46 -10.22 -22.05 38.94
CA ALA A 46 -10.47 -21.06 39.97
C ALA A 46 -10.73 -19.67 39.33
N ASP A 47 -12.00 -19.29 39.35
CA ASP A 47 -12.50 -17.99 39.83
C ASP A 47 -11.94 -16.67 39.24
N GLY A 48 -12.75 -16.12 38.33
CA GLY A 48 -13.45 -14.85 38.54
C GLY A 48 -12.62 -13.58 38.73
N VAL A 49 -12.43 -12.82 37.65
CA VAL A 49 -12.35 -11.35 37.71
C VAL A 49 -13.03 -10.75 36.47
N ASP A 50 -13.85 -9.75 36.73
CA ASP A 50 -14.56 -8.83 35.84
C ASP A 50 -13.69 -8.30 34.67
N GLY A 51 -13.70 -8.99 33.51
CA GLY A 51 -12.83 -8.69 32.34
C GLY A 51 -13.47 -8.96 30.97
N GLY A 52 -14.81 -8.98 30.89
CA GLY A 52 -15.57 -9.66 29.83
C GLY A 52 -15.43 -9.12 28.39
N GLU A 53 -15.09 -7.85 28.19
CA GLU A 53 -14.95 -7.26 26.83
C GLU A 53 -13.51 -7.08 26.36
N SER A 54 -12.56 -6.80 27.27
CA SER A 54 -11.15 -6.60 26.93
C SER A 54 -10.48 -7.91 26.51
N ASP A 55 -10.77 -9.00 27.21
CA ASP A 55 -10.13 -10.29 26.97
C ASP A 55 -10.65 -10.94 25.68
N ALA A 56 -11.95 -10.83 25.43
CA ALA A 56 -12.56 -11.31 24.18
C ALA A 56 -12.04 -10.53 22.96
N THR A 57 -11.86 -9.21 23.11
CA THR A 57 -11.29 -8.35 22.07
C THR A 57 -9.84 -8.71 21.77
N HIS A 58 -9.01 -8.85 22.81
CA HIS A 58 -7.61 -9.23 22.66
C HIS A 58 -7.46 -10.63 22.05
N TYR A 59 -8.28 -11.58 22.48
CA TYR A 59 -8.33 -12.92 21.90
C TYR A 59 -8.68 -12.89 20.41
N ARG A 60 -9.72 -12.16 20.01
CA ARG A 60 -10.13 -12.04 18.60
C ARG A 60 -9.01 -11.49 17.71
N ILE A 61 -8.33 -10.44 18.16
CA ILE A 61 -7.20 -9.84 17.42
C ILE A 61 -6.10 -10.89 17.21
N ASN A 62 -5.68 -11.52 18.29
CA ASN A 62 -4.63 -12.55 18.26
C ASN A 62 -5.04 -13.75 17.40
N PHE A 63 -6.31 -14.17 17.47
CA PHE A 63 -6.82 -15.27 16.68
C PHE A 63 -6.74 -14.96 15.19
N ARG A 64 -7.28 -13.81 14.75
CA ARG A 64 -7.29 -13.44 13.32
C ARG A 64 -5.87 -13.28 12.78
N HIS A 65 -5.00 -12.64 13.56
CA HIS A 65 -3.59 -12.47 13.22
C HIS A 65 -2.88 -13.83 13.05
N ARG A 66 -3.12 -14.78 13.96
CA ARG A 66 -2.49 -16.12 13.89
C ARG A 66 -3.07 -17.03 12.81
N HIS A 67 -4.37 -16.92 12.52
CA HIS A 67 -5.07 -17.89 11.68
C HIS A 67 -5.40 -17.42 10.28
N ARG A 68 -5.10 -16.16 9.92
CA ARG A 68 -5.33 -15.57 8.58
C ARG A 68 -6.71 -15.94 8.02
N ILE A 69 -7.75 -15.58 8.76
CA ILE A 69 -9.11 -15.95 8.41
C ILE A 69 -9.54 -15.33 7.07
N GLN A 70 -10.39 -16.04 6.34
CA GLN A 70 -10.98 -15.52 5.10
C GLN A 70 -12.09 -14.51 5.44
N CYS A 71 -12.16 -13.40 4.70
CA CYS A 71 -13.18 -12.35 4.91
C CYS A 71 -14.62 -12.89 4.93
N ASP A 72 -14.91 -13.93 4.13
CA ASP A 72 -16.25 -14.52 3.99
C ASP A 72 -16.78 -15.21 5.24
N GLN A 73 -15.88 -15.57 6.16
CA GLN A 73 -16.22 -16.26 7.41
C GLN A 73 -16.66 -15.28 8.50
N ILE A 74 -16.47 -13.96 8.29
CA ILE A 74 -16.85 -12.92 9.24
C ILE A 74 -18.32 -12.56 9.02
N ALA A 75 -19.12 -12.61 10.09
CA ALA A 75 -20.53 -12.22 10.03
C ALA A 75 -20.67 -10.69 9.97
N VAL A 76 -21.14 -10.18 8.83
CA VAL A 76 -21.26 -8.75 8.53
C VAL A 76 -22.61 -8.52 7.87
N ASP A 77 -23.40 -7.61 8.44
CA ASP A 77 -24.71 -7.22 7.92
C ASP A 77 -24.71 -5.84 7.29
N ALA A 78 -25.63 -5.62 6.36
CA ALA A 78 -25.95 -4.28 5.87
C ALA A 78 -26.52 -3.43 7.01
N THR A 79 -25.98 -2.23 7.18
CA THR A 79 -26.51 -1.20 8.10
C THR A 79 -27.29 -0.11 7.37
N THR A 80 -27.18 -0.05 6.04
CA THR A 80 -28.00 0.85 5.21
C THR A 80 -29.47 0.38 5.21
N PRO A 81 -30.46 1.26 5.50
CA PRO A 81 -31.87 0.90 5.55
C PRO A 81 -32.38 0.33 4.21
N VAL A 82 -33.24 -0.69 4.27
CA VAL A 82 -33.82 -1.38 3.09
C VAL A 82 -34.63 -0.43 2.19
N GLU A 83 -35.17 0.65 2.75
CA GLU A 83 -35.94 1.66 2.00
C GLU A 83 -35.08 2.48 1.00
N GLU A 84 -33.76 2.51 1.17
CA GLU A 84 -32.79 3.06 0.21
C GLU A 84 -32.24 1.99 -0.78
N MET A 85 -32.65 0.72 -0.63
CA MET A 85 -32.13 -0.44 -1.39
C MET A 85 -33.00 -0.85 -2.59
N SER A 86 -33.64 0.08 -3.30
CA SER A 86 -34.17 -0.22 -4.64
C SER A 86 -32.99 -0.34 -5.63
N ASP A 87 -32.39 -1.53 -5.71
CA ASP A 87 -31.18 -1.89 -6.49
C ASP A 87 -30.39 -0.66 -7.02
N PRO A 88 -29.74 0.12 -6.15
CA PRO A 88 -29.12 1.39 -6.54
C PRO A 88 -28.05 1.22 -7.62
N LEU A 89 -27.55 0.00 -7.81
CA LEU A 89 -26.57 -0.37 -8.81
C LEU A 89 -27.19 -0.52 -10.21
N SER A 90 -28.49 -0.81 -10.30
CA SER A 90 -29.24 -0.84 -11.57
C SER A 90 -29.39 0.55 -12.19
N LEU A 91 -29.29 1.62 -11.38
CA LEU A 91 -29.39 3.01 -11.81
C LEU A 91 -28.08 3.56 -12.40
N LEU A 92 -26.98 2.82 -12.25
CA LEU A 92 -25.69 3.23 -12.78
C LEU A 92 -25.71 3.27 -14.31
N LEU A 93 -25.05 4.27 -14.86
CA LEU A 93 -24.95 4.46 -16.30
C LEU A 93 -24.32 3.22 -16.95
N LYS A 94 -24.87 2.81 -18.08
CA LYS A 94 -24.34 1.70 -18.88
C LYS A 94 -23.62 2.25 -20.11
N GLY A 95 -22.41 1.75 -20.34
CA GLY A 95 -21.65 2.02 -21.53
C GLY A 95 -22.18 1.24 -22.73
N ASN A 96 -21.60 1.53 -23.89
CA ASN A 96 -22.02 0.95 -25.16
C ASN A 96 -21.76 -0.55 -25.28
N GLN A 97 -20.90 -1.12 -24.42
CA GLN A 97 -20.60 -2.55 -24.36
C GLN A 97 -21.27 -3.22 -23.14
N GLY A 98 -22.22 -2.53 -22.49
CA GLY A 98 -22.91 -3.01 -21.30
C GLY A 98 -22.09 -2.90 -20.01
N GLU A 99 -20.91 -2.26 -20.06
CA GLU A 99 -20.10 -1.97 -18.88
C GLU A 99 -20.81 -0.96 -17.97
N THR A 100 -20.55 -1.04 -16.67
CA THR A 100 -21.09 -0.07 -15.72
C THR A 100 -20.13 1.10 -15.58
N LEU A 101 -20.62 2.31 -15.83
CA LEU A 101 -19.84 3.54 -15.78
C LEU A 101 -20.03 4.23 -14.44
N GLY A 102 -18.92 4.63 -13.82
CA GLY A 102 -18.90 5.51 -12.65
C GLY A 102 -17.76 6.51 -12.77
N LYS A 103 -17.78 7.57 -11.95
CA LYS A 103 -16.60 8.43 -11.78
C LYS A 103 -15.71 7.87 -10.69
N PHE A 104 -16.31 7.47 -9.57
CA PHE A 104 -15.58 7.09 -8.37
C PHE A 104 -16.06 5.74 -7.83
N PHE A 105 -15.11 4.89 -7.47
CA PHE A 105 -15.36 3.66 -6.74
C PHE A 105 -14.50 3.61 -5.49
N GLN A 106 -15.10 3.31 -4.34
CA GLN A 106 -14.42 3.17 -3.07
C GLN A 106 -14.82 1.86 -2.39
N PHE A 107 -13.82 1.12 -1.95
CA PHE A 107 -13.97 0.08 -0.93
C PHE A 107 -13.15 0.50 0.29
N ARG A 108 -13.83 0.72 1.41
CA ARG A 108 -13.20 1.16 2.66
C ARG A 108 -13.53 0.20 3.79
N HIS A 109 -12.49 -0.24 4.49
CA HIS A 109 -12.58 -1.01 5.71
C HIS A 109 -12.06 -0.18 6.89
N GLU A 110 -12.86 -0.12 7.94
CA GLU A 110 -12.54 0.53 9.20
C GLU A 110 -12.72 -0.46 10.34
N LEU A 111 -11.65 -0.74 11.06
CA LEU A 111 -11.75 -1.33 12.40
C LEU A 111 -12.13 -0.24 13.39
N LYS A 112 -13.29 -0.36 14.04
CA LYS A 112 -13.73 0.56 15.09
C LYS A 112 -12.88 0.37 16.34
N ASN A 113 -12.08 1.36 16.74
CA ASN A 113 -11.19 1.23 17.91
C ASN A 113 -11.91 0.92 19.23
N SER A 114 -13.16 1.36 19.39
CA SER A 114 -13.93 1.13 20.64
C SER A 114 -14.49 -0.29 20.77
N THR A 115 -14.89 -0.90 19.65
CA THR A 115 -15.56 -2.22 19.64
C THR A 115 -14.74 -3.31 18.96
N TYR A 116 -13.64 -2.92 18.30
CA TYR A 116 -12.80 -3.74 17.43
C TYR A 116 -13.61 -4.52 16.38
N LYS A 117 -14.76 -3.98 15.96
CA LYS A 117 -15.62 -4.56 14.93
C LYS A 117 -15.29 -3.94 13.58
N ASN A 118 -15.30 -4.77 12.55
CA ASN A 118 -15.11 -4.30 11.19
C ASN A 118 -16.34 -3.52 10.73
N LYS A 119 -16.09 -2.42 10.04
CA LYS A 119 -17.08 -1.66 9.29
C LYS A 119 -16.59 -1.57 7.86
N TYR A 120 -17.50 -1.79 6.92
CA TYR A 120 -17.21 -1.74 5.49
C TYR A 120 -18.07 -0.67 4.85
N VAL A 121 -17.49 0.07 3.93
CA VAL A 121 -18.18 1.04 3.09
C VAL A 121 -17.83 0.73 1.65
N ILE A 122 -18.87 0.57 0.83
CA ILE A 122 -18.74 0.45 -0.62
C ILE A 122 -19.46 1.65 -1.23
N ARG A 123 -18.73 2.46 -1.98
CA ARG A 123 -19.29 3.65 -2.62
C ARG A 123 -19.03 3.62 -4.12
N VAL A 124 -20.06 3.90 -4.90
CA VAL A 124 -19.97 4.17 -6.34
C VAL A 124 -20.65 5.51 -6.59
N ASP A 125 -19.88 6.53 -6.96
CA ASP A 125 -20.37 7.91 -7.09
C ASP A 125 -21.16 8.37 -5.84
N ASN A 126 -22.47 8.58 -5.97
CA ASN A 126 -23.35 9.01 -4.88
C ASN A 126 -24.02 7.83 -4.14
N HIS A 127 -23.85 6.61 -4.62
CA HIS A 127 -24.44 5.42 -4.01
C HIS A 127 -23.48 4.84 -2.97
N MET A 128 -23.91 4.79 -1.72
CA MET A 128 -23.10 4.31 -0.60
C MET A 128 -23.83 3.19 0.13
N LEU A 129 -23.16 2.05 0.24
CA LEU A 129 -23.58 0.90 1.04
C LEU A 129 -22.67 0.78 2.26
N THR A 130 -23.28 0.62 3.43
CA THR A 130 -22.57 0.48 4.69
C THR A 130 -22.88 -0.86 5.33
N PHE A 131 -21.87 -1.47 5.92
CA PHE A 131 -21.99 -2.77 6.57
C PHE A 131 -21.19 -2.78 7.87
N SER A 132 -21.67 -3.53 8.86
CA SER A 132 -20.99 -3.67 10.15
C SER A 132 -20.95 -5.13 10.58
N GLU A 133 -19.82 -5.52 11.17
CA GLU A 133 -19.66 -6.81 11.83
C GLU A 133 -20.66 -6.94 12.98
N ARG A 134 -21.34 -8.09 13.05
CA ARG A 134 -22.34 -8.40 14.07
C ARG A 134 -21.73 -8.51 15.47
N ASP A 135 -22.59 -8.41 16.48
CA ASP A 135 -22.22 -8.59 17.88
C ASP A 135 -21.98 -10.06 18.25
N ASP A 136 -22.56 -11.01 17.51
CA ASP A 136 -22.41 -12.46 17.72
C ASP A 136 -21.12 -13.03 17.11
N SER A 137 -20.32 -12.23 16.37
CA SER A 137 -18.98 -12.60 15.89
C SER A 137 -17.98 -12.88 17.03
N VAL A 138 -18.40 -12.57 18.27
CA VAL A 138 -17.84 -13.01 19.55
C VAL A 138 -17.67 -14.54 19.63
N LEU A 139 -18.24 -15.34 18.72
CA LEU A 139 -18.09 -16.80 18.66
C LEU A 139 -16.69 -17.32 18.29
N ILE A 140 -15.73 -16.48 17.92
CA ILE A 140 -14.31 -16.88 17.90
C ILE A 140 -13.78 -16.85 19.35
N ARG A 141 -14.29 -17.71 20.22
CA ARG A 141 -13.85 -17.85 21.63
C ARG A 141 -12.83 -18.98 21.83
N SER A 142 -12.71 -19.89 20.86
CA SER A 142 -11.76 -21.01 20.94
C SER A 142 -11.41 -21.57 19.55
N ALA A 143 -10.24 -22.22 19.44
CA ALA A 143 -9.83 -22.94 18.23
C ALA A 143 -10.78 -24.09 17.84
N ARG A 144 -11.52 -24.64 18.83
CA ARG A 144 -12.55 -25.68 18.62
C ARG A 144 -13.84 -25.11 18.04
N ASP A 145 -14.27 -23.92 18.46
CA ASP A 145 -15.46 -23.25 17.91
C ASP A 145 -15.18 -22.76 16.47
N ALA A 146 -13.95 -22.34 16.21
CA ALA A 146 -13.51 -21.97 14.87
C ALA A 146 -13.53 -23.15 13.87
N THR A 147 -13.20 -24.37 14.30
CA THR A 147 -13.24 -25.55 13.42
C THR A 147 -14.67 -25.94 13.01
N VAL A 148 -15.66 -25.68 13.87
CA VAL A 148 -17.09 -25.87 13.54
C VAL A 148 -17.59 -24.80 12.57
N LEU A 149 -17.10 -23.56 12.69
CA LEU A 149 -17.47 -22.44 11.83
C LEU A 149 -16.90 -22.56 10.40
N ILE A 150 -15.67 -23.06 10.25
CA ILE A 150 -15.02 -23.33 8.94
C ILE A 150 -15.80 -24.38 8.13
N GLY A 151 -16.58 -25.25 8.79
CA GLY A 151 -17.40 -26.28 8.14
C GLY A 151 -18.78 -25.82 7.65
N SER A 152 -19.24 -24.61 8.01
CA SER A 152 -20.55 -24.10 7.57
C SER A 152 -20.38 -23.23 6.31
N SER A 153 -20.85 -23.73 5.17
CA SER A 153 -20.70 -23.16 3.82
C SER A 153 -21.51 -21.89 3.53
N ALA A 154 -22.07 -21.21 4.53
CA ALA A 154 -22.83 -19.99 4.32
C ALA A 154 -21.89 -18.79 4.30
N LYS A 155 -21.75 -18.12 3.16
CA LYS A 155 -21.10 -16.82 3.03
C LYS A 155 -21.78 -15.83 3.99
N ARG A 156 -21.06 -15.32 4.99
CA ARG A 156 -21.65 -14.50 6.08
C ARG A 156 -21.33 -13.02 5.99
N ASN A 157 -20.51 -12.63 5.01
CA ASN A 157 -20.05 -11.26 4.86
C ASN A 157 -20.80 -10.56 3.73
N MET A 158 -21.90 -9.86 4.06
CA MET A 158 -22.72 -9.16 3.06
C MET A 158 -21.92 -8.10 2.29
N ALA A 159 -20.91 -7.48 2.90
CA ALA A 159 -20.05 -6.52 2.21
C ALA A 159 -19.26 -7.20 1.08
N MET A 160 -18.72 -8.40 1.31
CA MET A 160 -18.01 -9.17 0.27
C MET A 160 -18.97 -9.66 -0.81
N GLU A 161 -20.20 -10.01 -0.47
CA GLU A 161 -21.21 -10.38 -1.45
C GLU A 161 -21.57 -9.20 -2.37
N GLU A 162 -21.81 -8.01 -1.81
CA GLU A 162 -22.11 -6.80 -2.56
C GLU A 162 -20.91 -6.34 -3.41
N LEU A 163 -19.69 -6.40 -2.87
CA LEU A 163 -18.49 -6.15 -3.66
C LEU A 163 -18.42 -7.09 -4.87
N ARG A 164 -18.63 -8.39 -4.70
CA ARG A 164 -18.61 -9.35 -5.82
C ARG A 164 -19.75 -9.13 -6.81
N LYS A 165 -20.94 -8.71 -6.35
CA LYS A 165 -22.04 -8.33 -7.24
C LYS A 165 -21.64 -7.14 -8.12
N LEU A 166 -21.01 -6.13 -7.54
CA LEU A 166 -20.46 -4.99 -8.29
C LEU A 166 -19.41 -5.41 -9.30
N LEU A 167 -18.43 -6.22 -8.89
CA LEU A 167 -17.35 -6.67 -9.78
C LEU A 167 -17.89 -7.46 -10.99
N LYS A 168 -18.99 -8.20 -10.84
CA LYS A 168 -19.67 -8.89 -11.97
C LYS A 168 -20.26 -7.94 -13.01
N MET A 169 -20.45 -6.67 -12.67
CA MET A 169 -21.04 -5.68 -13.58
C MET A 169 -20.03 -5.07 -14.56
N ASN A 170 -18.76 -5.50 -14.52
CA ASN A 170 -17.65 -5.04 -15.37
C ASN A 170 -17.53 -3.51 -15.37
N PHE A 171 -16.82 -2.98 -14.39
CA PHE A 171 -16.81 -1.55 -14.08
C PHE A 171 -15.79 -0.79 -14.92
N ARG A 172 -16.17 0.40 -15.36
CA ARG A 172 -15.25 1.43 -15.84
C ARG A 172 -15.43 2.68 -14.98
N VAL A 173 -14.38 3.02 -14.25
CA VAL A 173 -14.36 4.18 -13.36
C VAL A 173 -13.21 5.11 -13.71
N TRP A 174 -13.30 6.37 -13.32
CA TRP A 174 -12.18 7.30 -13.45
C TRP A 174 -11.15 7.08 -12.34
N SER A 175 -11.63 6.92 -11.10
CA SER A 175 -10.79 6.66 -9.93
C SER A 175 -11.36 5.56 -9.06
N ALA A 176 -10.45 4.70 -8.57
CA ALA A 176 -10.76 3.62 -7.64
C ALA A 176 -9.87 3.72 -6.40
N LEU A 177 -10.47 3.59 -5.22
CA LEU A 177 -9.82 3.68 -3.93
C LEU A 177 -10.14 2.46 -3.08
N PHE A 178 -9.10 1.73 -2.67
CA PHE A 178 -9.20 0.65 -1.69
C PHE A 178 -8.46 1.05 -0.44
N THR A 179 -9.13 1.11 0.70
CA THR A 179 -8.52 1.53 1.97
C THR A 179 -8.89 0.56 3.09
N SER A 180 -7.91 0.28 3.95
CA SER A 180 -8.12 -0.40 5.21
C SER A 180 -7.16 0.15 6.26
N ASN A 181 -7.66 0.44 7.45
CA ASN A 181 -6.80 0.80 8.58
C ASN A 181 -6.22 -0.43 9.30
N ARG A 182 -6.81 -1.62 9.12
CA ARG A 182 -6.45 -2.91 9.74
C ARG A 182 -6.93 -4.11 8.91
N ALA A 183 -6.36 -4.35 7.73
CA ALA A 183 -6.74 -5.42 6.81
C ALA A 183 -6.49 -6.82 7.38
N GLU A 184 -5.52 -7.01 8.28
CA GLU A 184 -5.38 -8.28 9.02
C GLU A 184 -6.65 -8.65 9.81
N GLN A 185 -7.37 -7.64 10.32
CA GLN A 185 -8.63 -7.85 11.03
C GLN A 185 -9.82 -8.03 10.08
N MET A 186 -9.73 -7.41 8.89
CA MET A 186 -10.68 -7.59 7.80
C MET A 186 -10.71 -9.05 7.29
N GLY A 187 -9.55 -9.71 7.30
CA GLY A 187 -9.33 -11.02 6.69
C GLY A 187 -8.74 -10.92 5.28
N GLU A 188 -8.41 -12.08 4.71
CA GLU A 188 -7.96 -12.19 3.33
C GLU A 188 -9.16 -12.21 2.36
N MET A 189 -9.08 -11.41 1.30
CA MET A 189 -10.09 -11.36 0.25
C MET A 189 -9.76 -12.35 -0.87
N ASP A 190 -10.68 -13.25 -1.17
CA ASP A 190 -10.65 -14.00 -2.43
C ASP A 190 -11.51 -13.30 -3.49
N LEU A 191 -10.80 -12.67 -4.44
CA LEU A 191 -11.36 -11.95 -5.58
C LEU A 191 -10.82 -12.49 -6.91
N THR A 192 -10.25 -13.70 -6.92
CA THR A 192 -9.53 -14.27 -8.06
C THR A 192 -10.42 -14.41 -9.30
N GLU A 193 -11.71 -14.72 -9.11
CA GLU A 193 -12.69 -14.85 -10.20
C GLU A 193 -12.98 -13.52 -10.93
N PHE A 194 -12.58 -12.38 -10.37
CA PHE A 194 -12.88 -11.04 -10.87
C PHE A 194 -11.64 -10.33 -11.43
N ALA A 195 -10.61 -11.08 -11.80
CA ALA A 195 -9.43 -10.50 -12.43
C ALA A 195 -9.83 -9.70 -13.69
N ASN A 196 -9.24 -8.51 -13.87
CA ASN A 196 -9.49 -7.61 -15.01
C ASN A 196 -10.96 -7.13 -15.15
N SER A 197 -11.76 -7.20 -14.08
CA SER A 197 -13.16 -6.76 -14.04
C SER A 197 -13.34 -5.24 -13.93
N ILE A 198 -12.29 -4.49 -13.60
CA ILE A 198 -12.33 -3.03 -13.48
C ILE A 198 -11.35 -2.37 -14.46
N SER A 199 -11.80 -1.37 -15.19
CA SER A 199 -10.94 -0.39 -15.86
C SER A 199 -10.93 0.91 -15.09
N THR A 200 -9.75 1.47 -14.82
CA THR A 200 -9.60 2.75 -14.14
C THR A 200 -8.42 3.54 -14.71
N GLU A 201 -8.50 4.87 -14.63
CA GLU A 201 -7.36 5.73 -14.91
C GLU A 201 -6.50 5.89 -13.64
N ASN A 202 -7.14 6.01 -12.47
CA ASN A 202 -6.47 6.19 -11.20
C ASN A 202 -6.81 5.05 -10.23
N LEU A 203 -5.80 4.42 -9.65
CA LEU A 203 -5.93 3.41 -8.60
C LEU A 203 -5.10 3.80 -7.39
N THR A 204 -5.73 3.87 -6.23
CA THR A 204 -5.06 3.99 -4.94
C THR A 204 -5.42 2.79 -4.06
N ILE A 205 -4.41 2.09 -3.56
CA ILE A 205 -4.55 0.97 -2.62
C ILE A 205 -3.80 1.32 -1.33
N MET A 206 -4.49 1.34 -0.21
CA MET A 206 -3.93 1.56 1.11
C MET A 206 -4.35 0.40 2.02
N MET A 207 -3.46 -0.56 2.21
CA MET A 207 -3.74 -1.82 2.91
C MET A 207 -2.53 -2.21 3.76
N ASP A 208 -2.71 -2.87 4.89
CA ASP A 208 -1.60 -3.44 5.69
C ASP A 208 -1.42 -4.95 5.44
N SER A 209 -1.89 -5.46 4.29
CA SER A 209 -1.79 -6.87 3.90
C SER A 209 -1.39 -7.01 2.44
N PHE A 210 -0.22 -7.61 2.19
CA PHE A 210 0.27 -7.85 0.83
C PHE A 210 -0.69 -8.71 -0.01
N GLN A 211 -1.27 -9.77 0.57
CA GLN A 211 -2.20 -10.64 -0.15
C GLN A 211 -3.42 -9.86 -0.66
N ASN A 212 -3.97 -8.98 0.17
CA ASN A 212 -5.08 -8.13 -0.24
C ASN A 212 -4.66 -7.12 -1.33
N VAL A 213 -3.47 -6.51 -1.23
CA VAL A 213 -2.94 -5.62 -2.28
C VAL A 213 -2.86 -6.35 -3.62
N VAL A 214 -2.33 -7.58 -3.65
CA VAL A 214 -2.24 -8.39 -4.88
C VAL A 214 -3.61 -8.74 -5.43
N SER A 215 -4.52 -9.22 -4.58
CA SER A 215 -5.90 -9.55 -4.99
C SER A 215 -6.62 -8.34 -5.58
N ILE A 216 -6.46 -7.15 -4.98
CA ILE A 216 -7.05 -5.91 -5.44
C ILE A 216 -6.42 -5.46 -6.77
N ALA A 217 -5.09 -5.44 -6.86
CA ALA A 217 -4.39 -5.03 -8.08
C ALA A 217 -4.81 -5.87 -9.30
N LYS A 218 -5.02 -7.18 -9.11
CA LYS A 218 -5.48 -8.11 -10.15
C LYS A 218 -6.91 -7.84 -10.65
N LEU A 219 -7.75 -7.14 -9.88
CA LEU A 219 -9.08 -6.72 -10.36
C LEU A 219 -9.00 -5.81 -11.57
N PHE A 220 -7.92 -5.04 -11.69
CA PHE A 220 -7.80 -3.99 -12.68
C PHE A 220 -7.18 -4.49 -13.96
N ARG A 221 -7.67 -3.95 -15.09
CA ARG A 221 -7.02 -4.14 -16.39
C ARG A 221 -5.67 -3.40 -16.41
N PRO A 222 -4.67 -3.90 -17.17
CA PRO A 222 -3.42 -3.16 -17.40
C PRO A 222 -3.62 -1.78 -18.01
N GLN A 223 -2.55 -0.97 -18.05
CA GLN A 223 -2.52 0.41 -18.57
C GLN A 223 -3.25 1.44 -17.69
N ILE A 224 -2.99 1.40 -16.38
CA ILE A 224 -3.50 2.39 -15.42
C ILE A 224 -2.65 3.67 -15.56
N GLU A 225 -3.29 4.84 -15.66
CA GLU A 225 -2.56 6.11 -15.79
C GLU A 225 -1.80 6.46 -14.50
N LYS A 226 -2.41 6.23 -13.34
CA LYS A 226 -1.81 6.44 -12.02
C LYS A 226 -2.14 5.29 -11.08
N LEU A 227 -1.11 4.58 -10.61
CA LEU A 227 -1.22 3.55 -9.59
C LEU A 227 -0.42 3.97 -8.35
N THR A 228 -1.08 4.07 -7.21
CA THR A 228 -0.43 4.33 -5.93
C THR A 228 -0.77 3.25 -4.92
N VAL A 229 0.25 2.77 -4.21
CA VAL A 229 0.12 1.72 -3.21
C VAL A 229 0.83 2.18 -1.95
N LEU A 230 0.13 2.14 -0.83
CA LEU A 230 0.71 2.23 0.51
C LEU A 230 0.47 0.90 1.21
N CYS A 231 1.54 0.16 1.47
CA CYS A 231 1.46 -1.09 2.19
C CYS A 231 2.45 -1.14 3.36
N TYR A 232 1.93 -1.49 4.53
CA TYR A 232 2.70 -1.51 5.78
C TYR A 232 3.50 -2.81 5.98
N ASP A 233 3.11 -3.89 5.29
CA ASP A 233 3.85 -5.15 5.24
C ASP A 233 4.91 -5.10 4.12
N ASP A 234 5.85 -6.04 4.10
CA ASP A 234 6.75 -6.24 2.96
C ASP A 234 5.93 -6.81 1.78
N TYR A 235 6.02 -6.20 0.59
CA TYR A 235 5.16 -6.55 -0.56
C TYR A 235 5.94 -6.84 -1.86
N GLY A 236 7.04 -7.58 -1.71
CA GLY A 236 7.87 -8.07 -2.82
C GLY A 236 7.08 -8.84 -3.89
N GLY A 237 7.43 -8.61 -5.16
CA GLY A 237 6.78 -9.26 -6.32
C GLY A 237 5.54 -8.52 -6.85
N LEU A 238 5.11 -7.43 -6.21
CA LEU A 238 4.01 -6.62 -6.74
C LEU A 238 4.33 -6.04 -8.13
N ALA A 239 5.61 -5.70 -8.36
CA ALA A 239 6.10 -5.23 -9.65
C ALA A 239 6.12 -6.30 -10.75
N ASP A 240 5.82 -7.57 -10.46
CA ASP A 240 5.69 -8.59 -11.51
C ASP A 240 4.32 -8.53 -12.21
N LEU A 241 3.32 -7.92 -11.55
CA LEU A 241 1.99 -7.72 -12.11
C LEU A 241 2.02 -6.73 -13.28
N GLU A 242 1.38 -7.10 -14.38
CA GLU A 242 1.34 -6.28 -15.60
C GLU A 242 0.72 -4.90 -15.35
N GLN A 243 -0.32 -4.84 -14.50
CA GLN A 243 -0.99 -3.61 -14.07
C GLN A 243 0.01 -2.62 -13.44
N VAL A 244 0.98 -3.13 -12.69
CA VAL A 244 1.97 -2.33 -11.98
C VAL A 244 3.10 -1.93 -12.92
N ARG A 245 3.63 -2.87 -13.72
CA ARG A 245 4.71 -2.56 -14.67
C ARG A 245 4.31 -1.57 -15.75
N SER A 246 3.04 -1.62 -16.19
CA SER A 246 2.52 -0.79 -17.27
C SER A 246 1.90 0.53 -16.79
N ALA A 247 1.88 0.79 -15.49
CA ALA A 247 1.36 2.05 -14.96
C ALA A 247 2.21 3.24 -15.43
N ILE A 248 1.57 4.32 -15.89
CA ILE A 248 2.29 5.50 -16.41
C ILE A 248 2.93 6.30 -15.26
N ASN A 249 2.17 6.48 -14.18
CA ASN A 249 2.59 7.08 -12.92
C ASN A 249 2.48 6.05 -11.81
N LEU A 250 3.59 5.76 -11.11
CA LEU A 250 3.66 4.69 -10.14
C LEU A 250 4.20 5.18 -8.80
N LYS A 251 3.46 5.00 -7.71
CA LYS A 251 3.94 5.25 -6.36
C LYS A 251 3.82 3.99 -5.50
N LEU A 252 4.93 3.50 -4.97
CA LEU A 252 5.00 2.35 -4.09
C LEU A 252 5.63 2.77 -2.75
N ASP A 253 4.76 3.10 -1.78
CA ASP A 253 5.15 3.48 -0.43
C ASP A 253 5.12 2.26 0.50
N GLY A 254 6.18 2.13 1.31
CA GLY A 254 6.46 0.94 2.11
C GLY A 254 7.46 -0.01 1.45
N ARG A 255 7.75 -1.15 2.07
CA ARG A 255 8.82 -2.06 1.64
C ARG A 255 8.40 -2.89 0.42
N SER A 256 8.49 -2.27 -0.75
CA SER A 256 8.09 -2.90 -2.02
C SER A 256 9.01 -4.03 -2.48
N CYS A 257 10.23 -4.08 -1.96
CA CYS A 257 11.27 -5.06 -2.32
C CYS A 257 11.50 -5.18 -3.83
N VAL A 258 11.26 -4.11 -4.60
CA VAL A 258 11.59 -4.02 -6.02
C VAL A 258 13.10 -4.17 -6.17
N ASN A 259 13.53 -5.17 -6.94
CA ASN A 259 14.94 -5.39 -7.26
C ASN A 259 15.34 -4.68 -8.57
N ASP A 260 16.62 -4.78 -8.94
CA ASP A 260 17.18 -4.13 -10.14
C ASP A 260 16.48 -4.56 -11.44
N GLU A 261 16.20 -5.85 -11.60
CA GLU A 261 15.52 -6.37 -12.80
C GLU A 261 14.11 -5.80 -12.91
N GLN A 262 13.36 -5.83 -11.81
CA GLN A 262 12.00 -5.29 -11.74
C GLN A 262 11.98 -3.78 -11.99
N LEU A 263 12.91 -3.02 -11.39
CA LEU A 263 13.08 -1.59 -11.61
C LEU A 263 13.26 -1.27 -13.10
N LEU A 264 14.09 -2.04 -13.80
CA LEU A 264 14.36 -1.88 -15.22
C LEU A 264 13.19 -2.33 -16.12
N MET A 265 12.29 -3.18 -15.63
CA MET A 265 11.08 -3.61 -16.36
C MET A 265 9.92 -2.60 -16.28
N LEU A 266 9.98 -1.63 -15.35
CA LEU A 266 8.95 -0.60 -15.24
C LEU A 266 8.88 0.24 -16.53
N GLN A 267 7.64 0.46 -16.99
CA GLN A 267 7.32 1.34 -18.11
C GLN A 267 6.91 2.74 -17.64
N ALA A 268 6.85 2.94 -16.32
CA ALA A 268 6.45 4.19 -15.70
C ALA A 268 7.33 5.36 -16.17
N LYS A 269 6.64 6.40 -16.62
CA LYS A 269 7.26 7.68 -16.97
C LYS A 269 7.69 8.41 -15.72
N ASN A 270 6.83 8.39 -14.71
CA ASN A 270 7.03 8.97 -13.39
C ASN A 270 6.87 7.86 -12.34
N PHE A 271 7.88 7.64 -11.48
CA PHE A 271 7.71 6.76 -10.34
C PHE A 271 8.43 7.21 -9.08
N GLU A 272 7.84 6.84 -7.93
CA GLU A 272 8.38 6.96 -6.58
C GLU A 272 8.28 5.60 -5.90
N ILE A 273 9.41 5.02 -5.52
CA ILE A 273 9.46 3.68 -4.95
C ILE A 273 10.34 3.68 -3.71
N TYR A 274 9.85 3.06 -2.65
CA TYR A 274 10.68 2.69 -1.51
C TYR A 274 11.11 1.21 -1.66
N SER A 275 12.42 0.92 -1.74
CA SER A 275 12.94 -0.45 -1.83
C SER A 275 14.39 -0.58 -1.35
N ASP A 276 14.61 -1.48 -0.38
CA ASP A 276 15.95 -1.84 0.11
C ASP A 276 16.70 -2.84 -0.82
N ALA A 277 16.05 -3.35 -1.87
CA ALA A 277 16.61 -4.36 -2.77
C ALA A 277 17.25 -3.80 -4.05
N VAL A 278 17.14 -2.49 -4.30
CA VAL A 278 17.79 -1.83 -5.44
C VAL A 278 19.25 -1.56 -5.12
N THR A 279 20.15 -1.87 -6.05
CA THR A 279 21.60 -1.67 -5.89
C THR A 279 22.12 -0.44 -6.63
N SER A 280 23.36 -0.03 -6.33
CA SER A 280 24.05 1.02 -7.10
C SER A 280 24.12 0.69 -8.60
N GLN A 281 24.29 -0.59 -8.95
CA GLN A 281 24.34 -1.07 -10.34
C GLN A 281 22.98 -0.98 -11.01
N GLY A 282 21.89 -1.29 -10.29
CA GLY A 282 20.53 -1.10 -10.77
C GLY A 282 20.21 0.35 -11.09
N LEU A 283 20.58 1.27 -10.19
CA LEU A 283 20.43 2.71 -10.43
C LEU A 283 21.28 3.19 -11.62
N ASN A 284 22.54 2.75 -11.73
CA ASN A 284 23.40 3.05 -12.88
C ASN A 284 22.76 2.57 -14.20
N ALA A 285 22.23 1.35 -14.22
CA ALA A 285 21.54 0.79 -15.38
C ALA A 285 20.27 1.59 -15.74
N LEU A 286 19.51 2.05 -14.74
CA LEU A 286 18.35 2.91 -14.94
C LEU A 286 18.76 4.25 -15.58
N ILE A 287 19.83 4.89 -15.10
CA ILE A 287 20.35 6.12 -15.67
C ILE A 287 20.76 5.90 -17.14
N LYS A 288 21.54 4.85 -17.41
CA LYS A 288 21.95 4.49 -18.78
C LYS A 288 20.75 4.27 -19.70
N LYS A 289 19.71 3.57 -19.22
CA LYS A 289 18.45 3.36 -19.95
C LYS A 289 17.76 4.70 -20.28
N ARG A 290 17.72 5.65 -19.34
CA ARG A 290 17.14 6.98 -19.55
C ARG A 290 17.94 7.82 -20.53
N LEU A 291 19.27 7.78 -20.46
CA LEU A 291 20.16 8.52 -21.37
C LEU A 291 20.14 7.98 -22.81
N ALA A 292 19.86 6.69 -23.00
CA ALA A 292 19.80 6.06 -24.32
C ALA A 292 18.52 6.43 -25.11
N GLY A 293 17.49 6.94 -24.44
CA GLY A 293 16.22 7.31 -25.05
C GLY A 293 15.93 8.81 -24.96
N ASP A 294 14.80 9.21 -25.55
CA ASP A 294 14.25 10.53 -25.31
C ASP A 294 13.71 10.63 -23.87
N ILE A 295 13.97 11.74 -23.20
CA ILE A 295 13.52 11.99 -21.82
C ILE A 295 12.28 12.89 -21.87
N PRO A 296 11.08 12.36 -21.58
CA PRO A 296 9.89 13.18 -21.50
C PRO A 296 10.01 14.32 -20.47
N ASP A 297 9.33 15.44 -20.71
CA ASP A 297 9.42 16.62 -19.84
C ASP A 297 9.03 16.33 -18.37
N ASP A 298 8.04 15.48 -18.14
CA ASP A 298 7.52 15.05 -16.84
C ASP A 298 8.07 13.68 -16.41
N ALA A 299 9.19 13.23 -16.99
CA ALA A 299 9.87 12.03 -16.53
C ALA A 299 10.51 12.26 -15.15
N TYR A 300 10.24 11.34 -14.23
CA TYR A 300 10.79 11.35 -12.88
C TYR A 300 10.96 9.92 -12.39
N ALA A 301 12.09 9.66 -11.76
CA ALA A 301 12.34 8.42 -11.05
C ALA A 301 12.88 8.80 -9.68
N CYS A 302 12.24 8.30 -8.63
CA CYS A 302 12.69 8.43 -7.26
C CYS A 302 12.74 7.05 -6.63
N VAL A 303 13.89 6.71 -6.06
CA VAL A 303 14.07 5.47 -5.29
C VAL A 303 14.60 5.85 -3.91
N GLN A 304 13.94 5.36 -2.88
CA GLN A 304 14.31 5.57 -1.48
C GLN A 304 14.57 4.24 -0.81
N CYS A 305 15.43 4.22 0.20
CA CYS A 305 15.59 3.05 1.06
C CYS A 305 16.15 3.41 2.44
N ASN A 306 16.18 2.46 3.37
CA ASN A 306 16.74 2.67 4.71
C ASN A 306 18.13 2.04 4.86
N LYS A 307 18.46 1.01 4.06
CA LYS A 307 19.64 0.15 4.31
C LYS A 307 20.52 -0.15 3.11
N CYS A 308 20.29 0.43 1.93
CA CYS A 308 21.05 0.05 0.74
C CYS A 308 22.51 0.47 0.78
N GLY A 309 22.82 1.61 1.44
CA GLY A 309 24.18 2.14 1.49
C GLY A 309 24.74 2.41 0.10
N TRP A 310 23.93 3.00 -0.80
CA TRP A 310 24.39 3.31 -2.15
C TRP A 310 25.64 4.18 -2.10
N VAL A 311 26.60 3.86 -2.96
CA VAL A 311 27.82 4.64 -3.14
C VAL A 311 27.62 5.49 -4.40
N PRO A 312 27.50 6.83 -4.28
CA PRO A 312 27.29 7.72 -5.41
C PRO A 312 28.26 7.49 -6.58
N GLU A 313 29.53 7.22 -6.27
CA GLU A 313 30.56 6.95 -7.27
C GLU A 313 30.27 5.69 -8.09
N ASP A 314 29.79 4.61 -7.44
CA ASP A 314 29.40 3.37 -8.10
C ASP A 314 28.14 3.57 -8.95
N VAL A 315 27.16 4.34 -8.45
CA VAL A 315 25.94 4.69 -9.20
C VAL A 315 26.28 5.47 -10.47
N LEU A 316 27.32 6.29 -10.44
CA LEU A 316 27.74 7.14 -11.55
C LEU A 316 28.87 6.55 -12.40
N GLU A 317 29.29 5.30 -12.12
CA GLU A 317 30.42 4.68 -12.79
C GLU A 317 30.21 4.61 -14.31
N GLY A 318 31.21 5.11 -15.05
CA GLY A 318 31.23 5.12 -16.51
C GLY A 318 30.26 6.12 -17.15
N LEU A 319 29.73 7.08 -16.39
CA LEU A 319 28.87 8.15 -16.91
C LEU A 319 29.63 9.48 -16.96
N GLU A 320 29.45 10.23 -18.04
CA GLU A 320 29.95 11.61 -18.12
C GLU A 320 28.97 12.58 -17.46
N TYR A 321 29.42 13.26 -16.40
CA TYR A 321 28.60 14.20 -15.67
C TYR A 321 29.39 15.43 -15.22
N VAL A 322 28.65 16.50 -14.90
CA VAL A 322 29.17 17.70 -14.23
C VAL A 322 28.44 17.84 -12.91
N ALA A 323 29.16 17.90 -11.80
CA ALA A 323 28.57 18.19 -10.50
C ALA A 323 28.15 19.66 -10.41
N TYR A 324 27.02 19.93 -9.77
CA TYR A 324 26.67 21.29 -9.37
C TYR A 324 27.66 21.76 -8.29
N ALA A 325 28.03 23.04 -8.31
CA ALA A 325 29.00 23.58 -7.35
C ALA A 325 28.44 23.61 -5.92
N ASP A 326 27.16 23.93 -5.78
CA ASP A 326 26.45 24.00 -4.51
C ASP A 326 24.92 23.85 -4.67
N ASP A 327 24.24 23.77 -3.53
CA ASP A 327 22.78 23.79 -3.40
C ASP A 327 22.12 24.97 -4.12
N LYS A 328 22.78 26.13 -4.15
CA LYS A 328 22.22 27.35 -4.71
C LYS A 328 22.17 27.28 -6.23
N GLU A 329 23.22 26.78 -6.87
CA GLU A 329 23.26 26.54 -8.31
C GLU A 329 22.22 25.51 -8.73
N TYR A 330 22.11 24.40 -7.99
CA TYR A 330 21.08 23.39 -8.23
C TYR A 330 19.68 23.99 -8.14
N ARG A 331 19.37 24.70 -7.04
CA ARG A 331 18.03 25.25 -6.78
C ARG A 331 17.61 26.29 -7.79
N ALA A 332 18.56 27.08 -8.30
CA ALA A 332 18.28 28.10 -9.31
C ALA A 332 17.70 27.51 -10.61
N LYS A 333 18.00 26.24 -10.92
CA LYS A 333 17.48 25.54 -12.11
C LYS A 333 16.35 24.57 -11.79
N ASN A 334 16.54 23.75 -10.74
CA ASN A 334 15.73 22.56 -10.51
C ASN A 334 14.67 22.71 -9.42
N GLY A 335 14.68 23.84 -8.70
CA GLY A 335 13.81 24.04 -7.54
C GLY A 335 14.36 23.42 -6.26
N ILE A 336 13.47 23.20 -5.28
CA ILE A 336 13.87 22.87 -3.91
C ILE A 336 14.30 21.39 -3.79
N MET A 337 15.39 21.14 -3.07
CA MET A 337 15.82 19.80 -2.69
C MET A 337 14.81 19.16 -1.71
N PRO A 338 14.46 17.87 -1.85
CA PRO A 338 13.62 17.19 -0.87
C PRO A 338 14.19 17.30 0.55
N VAL A 339 13.30 17.42 1.52
CA VAL A 339 13.68 17.49 2.94
C VAL A 339 14.25 16.13 3.37
N ASN A 340 15.26 16.12 4.23
CA ASN A 340 15.95 14.93 4.75
C ASN A 340 16.86 14.18 3.77
N VAL A 341 17.26 14.81 2.66
CA VAL A 341 18.37 14.29 1.85
C VAL A 341 19.67 14.91 2.36
N TYR A 342 20.55 14.08 2.93
CA TYR A 342 21.80 14.51 3.55
C TYR A 342 22.98 14.25 2.61
N ASP A 343 23.84 15.26 2.47
CA ASP A 343 25.07 15.25 1.67
C ASP A 343 24.93 14.57 0.27
N PRO A 344 23.90 14.94 -0.54
CA PRO A 344 23.72 14.31 -1.83
C PRO A 344 24.77 14.77 -2.85
N MET A 345 25.19 13.86 -3.71
CA MET A 345 25.85 14.21 -4.97
C MET A 345 24.78 14.67 -5.97
N MET A 346 24.89 15.92 -6.43
CA MET A 346 24.00 16.50 -7.42
C MET A 346 24.76 16.64 -8.74
N VAL A 347 24.30 15.96 -9.78
CA VAL A 347 25.00 15.94 -11.07
C VAL A 347 24.08 16.20 -12.24
N SER A 348 24.66 16.75 -13.30
CA SER A 348 24.01 17.05 -14.57
C SER A 348 24.73 16.35 -15.71
N MET A 349 24.01 15.49 -16.42
CA MET A 349 24.51 14.66 -17.52
C MET A 349 24.00 15.17 -18.86
N LYS A 350 24.83 15.09 -19.89
CA LYS A 350 24.42 15.37 -21.26
C LYS A 350 23.58 14.21 -21.79
N THR A 351 22.57 14.53 -22.59
CA THR A 351 21.83 13.51 -23.36
C THR A 351 22.31 13.51 -24.82
N ASN A 352 21.65 12.72 -25.66
CA ASN A 352 21.82 12.76 -27.12
C ASN A 352 21.34 14.09 -27.75
N LYS A 353 20.54 14.89 -27.02
CA LYS A 353 20.03 16.19 -27.44
C LYS A 353 20.81 17.30 -26.72
N PRO A 354 21.55 18.17 -27.43
CA PRO A 354 22.44 19.16 -26.81
C PRO A 354 21.77 20.13 -25.82
N GLU A 355 20.48 20.40 -26.02
CA GLU A 355 19.64 21.27 -25.21
C GLU A 355 19.01 20.57 -23.99
N GLU A 356 19.12 19.24 -23.91
CA GLU A 356 18.54 18.46 -22.83
C GLU A 356 19.63 17.93 -21.90
N ARG A 357 19.31 17.94 -20.61
CA ARG A 357 20.19 17.41 -19.56
C ARG A 357 19.39 16.55 -18.61
N LEU A 358 20.01 15.46 -18.16
CA LEU A 358 19.47 14.61 -17.12
C LEU A 358 20.12 15.02 -15.79
N VAL A 359 19.29 15.32 -14.80
CA VAL A 359 19.72 15.60 -13.44
C VAL A 359 19.60 14.33 -12.64
N VAL A 360 20.62 14.03 -11.84
CA VAL A 360 20.62 12.95 -10.87
C VAL A 360 21.02 13.53 -9.51
N VAL A 361 20.22 13.25 -8.49
CA VAL A 361 20.58 13.49 -7.08
C VAL A 361 20.70 12.12 -6.41
N ILE A 362 21.83 11.85 -5.78
CA ILE A 362 22.10 10.55 -5.15
C ILE A 362 22.81 10.72 -3.80
N SER A 363 22.29 10.06 -2.78
CA SER A 363 22.92 9.82 -1.47
C SER A 363 22.90 8.32 -1.16
N SER A 364 23.27 7.92 0.06
CA SER A 364 23.29 6.51 0.49
C SER A 364 21.92 5.83 0.54
N ASP A 365 20.85 6.61 0.55
CA ASP A 365 19.47 6.22 0.85
C ASP A 365 18.42 6.90 -0.05
N TYR A 366 18.84 7.86 -0.88
CA TYR A 366 17.96 8.61 -1.75
C TYR A 366 18.54 8.73 -3.16
N PHE A 367 17.72 8.43 -4.16
CA PHE A 367 18.02 8.63 -5.56
C PHE A 367 16.85 9.38 -6.21
N ASP A 368 17.15 10.43 -6.97
CA ASP A 368 16.22 10.98 -7.95
C ASP A 368 16.87 11.21 -9.33
N CYS A 369 16.04 11.17 -10.36
CA CYS A 369 16.46 11.35 -11.74
C CYS A 369 15.34 11.97 -12.59
N PHE A 370 15.62 13.10 -13.24
CA PHE A 370 14.65 13.86 -14.04
C PHE A 370 15.31 14.78 -15.06
N LYS A 371 14.51 15.35 -15.98
CA LYS A 371 14.99 16.35 -16.96
C LYS A 371 15.24 17.71 -16.28
N GLU A 372 16.42 18.31 -16.52
CA GLU A 372 16.82 19.58 -15.88
C GLU A 372 15.74 20.66 -16.03
N SER A 373 15.48 21.41 -14.94
CA SER A 373 14.44 22.46 -14.87
C SER A 373 12.99 21.97 -15.06
N LYS A 374 12.75 20.65 -15.08
CA LYS A 374 11.44 20.05 -15.32
C LYS A 374 11.02 19.05 -14.23
N LYS A 375 11.59 19.14 -13.02
CA LYS A 375 11.21 18.28 -11.89
C LYS A 375 9.69 18.37 -11.66
N PRO A 376 8.93 17.27 -11.83
CA PRO A 376 7.50 17.30 -11.62
C PRO A 376 7.18 17.39 -10.13
N ARG A 377 5.91 17.68 -9.81
CA ARG A 377 5.42 17.51 -8.44
C ARG A 377 5.39 16.03 -8.10
N GLY A 378 5.68 15.71 -6.84
CA GLY A 378 5.61 14.34 -6.35
C GLY A 378 4.21 13.75 -6.49
N LEU A 379 4.15 12.44 -6.64
CA LEU A 379 2.93 11.66 -6.69
C LEU A 379 2.27 11.63 -5.30
N SER A 380 0.95 11.85 -5.26
CA SER A 380 0.17 11.78 -4.03
C SER A 380 -0.82 10.62 -4.10
N HIS A 381 -1.00 9.93 -2.96
CA HIS A 381 -2.15 9.05 -2.79
C HIS A 381 -3.43 9.87 -2.81
N ASP A 382 -4.50 9.30 -3.36
CA ASP A 382 -5.81 9.91 -3.29
C ASP A 382 -6.42 9.56 -1.91
N TYR A 383 -6.41 10.52 -0.99
CA TYR A 383 -6.94 10.36 0.38
C TYR A 383 -8.40 10.78 0.52
N VAL A 384 -9.02 11.24 -0.57
CA VAL A 384 -10.36 11.83 -0.53
C VAL A 384 -11.35 10.69 -0.30
N ASP A 385 -11.98 10.71 0.87
CA ASP A 385 -13.36 10.22 0.96
C ASP A 385 -14.10 11.04 -0.09
N PHE A 386 -14.48 10.40 -1.20
CA PHE A 386 -15.32 11.04 -2.19
C PHE A 386 -16.53 11.51 -1.40
N ASP A 387 -16.69 12.82 -1.16
CA ASP A 387 -17.78 13.39 -0.36
C ASP A 387 -18.93 13.77 -1.29
#